data_AF-A0AAD7CKP8-F1
#
_entry.id   AF-A0AAD7CKP8-F1
#
_cell.length_a   1.000
_cell.length_b   1.000
_cell.length_c   1.000
_cell.angle_alpha   90.00
_cell.angle_beta   90.00
_cell.angle_gamma   90.00
#
_symmetry.space_group_name_H-M   'P 1'
#
loop_
_entity.id
_entity.type
_entity.pdbx_description
1 polymer ?
#
loop_
_entity_poly.entity_id
_entity_poly.type
_entity_poly.pdbx_seq_one_letter_code
_entity_poly.pdbx_strand_id
1 'polypeptide(L)'
;MKTAIPFRVQWLAVLTVTAVLVVVLSIHAIKVYDIEPTAVLPARNAFIDPDPVQFAEHTYRADGLLEHNPDGSHPIFDLIDRAQAAWKEKLERASTTLPEAVTEYRRRYKRDPPKGFDVWWNWAREHNVLLPDEYDQIYHDLEPFWGIEPKSLLATREKLEGTSPSYTLGKVGGKIGIVKTSLGTSPGVHFLRDANTTVALLADIEHLLPPFRAVVSALDHASKLSDYYVERAARQAAAEKRVIKSEDLPRGNSTGWLSACGPNSPAWNASIDVEGDLPPKTTAGPTFIYDHKLAMDPCLHPRHFWQHSQFIWKGQGPEPQHEMVPMFSYSSSPVHHNIRIPNMYLWVEDIMPRTNDPEWHEKIDERLVWRGSATGTGLMVPASPSIKFRKAHRVRFVQFANDVEGLVSILPPVNTKADRVGYPMDVRKARLTPAIMDIAFAGTIDSNCNPQMQSKLCKLMAGLAFTKSQSTREAGNYKYVIDIDGNGWSGRFKRLLTSNSLVFKTTLYPEWYSDRIVPWVHYIPVQLDLSDLHDTLLFFRGIGLNAVGAHDELAREIARAGRAWSQKAWRKEDMISYWFRLILEYTRVMSEDREGMSYKGDGWELV
;
A
#
# COMPACT_ATOMS: atom_id res chain seq x y z
N MET A 1 -45.94 74.70 25.51
CA MET A 1 -46.70 74.78 24.23
C MET A 1 -45.68 74.87 23.11
N LYS A 2 -45.54 73.98 22.13
CA LYS A 2 -46.35 72.87 21.62
C LYS A 2 -45.42 71.70 21.25
N THR A 3 -45.95 70.50 21.42
CA THR A 3 -45.45 69.18 21.03
C THR A 3 -45.50 68.94 19.51
N ALA A 4 -44.53 68.23 18.94
CA ALA A 4 -44.71 67.40 17.73
C ALA A 4 -43.66 66.26 17.68
N ILE A 5 -44.17 65.05 17.51
CA ILE A 5 -43.51 63.73 17.54
C ILE A 5 -42.85 63.41 16.18
N PRO A 6 -41.77 62.59 16.13
CA PRO A 6 -40.85 62.53 15.01
C PRO A 6 -41.20 61.51 13.92
N PHE A 7 -40.56 61.73 12.76
CA PHE A 7 -40.52 61.08 11.46
C PHE A 7 -40.29 59.54 11.40
N ARG A 8 -40.75 58.75 12.38
CA ARG A 8 -40.55 57.28 12.42
C ARG A 8 -41.78 56.43 12.09
N VAL A 9 -42.92 57.03 11.74
CA VAL A 9 -44.18 56.29 11.47
C VAL A 9 -44.48 56.11 9.97
N GLN A 10 -43.81 56.84 9.06
CA GLN A 10 -44.12 56.76 7.62
C GLN A 10 -43.50 55.57 6.87
N TRP A 11 -42.39 54.98 7.33
CA TRP A 11 -41.76 53.84 6.63
C TRP A 11 -42.31 52.46 7.04
N LEU A 12 -42.86 52.34 8.26
CA LEU A 12 -43.48 51.10 8.73
C LEU A 12 -44.84 50.80 8.06
N ALA A 13 -45.55 51.82 7.60
CA ALA A 13 -46.81 51.66 6.86
C ALA A 13 -46.59 51.20 5.40
N VAL A 14 -45.49 51.62 4.77
CA VAL A 14 -45.17 51.22 3.38
C VAL A 14 -44.72 49.75 3.32
N LEU A 15 -43.96 49.29 4.32
CA LEU A 15 -43.51 47.90 4.39
C LEU A 15 -44.64 46.91 4.71
N THR A 16 -45.63 47.29 5.52
CA THR A 16 -46.80 46.43 5.80
C THR A 16 -47.78 46.35 4.63
N VAL A 17 -48.01 47.43 3.88
CA VAL A 17 -48.88 47.40 2.69
C VAL A 17 -48.29 46.57 1.55
N THR A 18 -46.95 46.55 1.41
CA THR A 18 -46.27 45.76 0.36
C THR A 18 -46.26 44.26 0.69
N ALA A 19 -46.12 43.88 1.96
CA ALA A 19 -46.18 42.48 2.39
C ALA A 19 -47.59 41.86 2.25
N VAL A 20 -48.65 42.65 2.48
CA VAL A 20 -50.04 42.17 2.33
C VAL A 20 -50.43 41.98 0.86
N LEU A 21 -49.94 42.83 -0.06
CA LEU A 21 -50.21 42.70 -1.50
C LEU A 21 -49.58 41.45 -2.13
N VAL A 22 -48.39 41.04 -1.69
CA VAL A 22 -47.73 39.82 -2.19
C VAL A 22 -48.44 38.55 -1.69
N VAL A 23 -48.96 38.55 -0.45
CA VAL A 23 -49.74 37.42 0.09
C VAL A 23 -51.12 37.33 -0.57
N VAL A 24 -51.80 38.45 -0.84
CA VAL A 24 -53.12 38.46 -1.51
C VAL A 24 -53.03 38.03 -2.98
N LEU A 25 -51.93 38.35 -3.69
CA LEU A 25 -51.66 37.85 -5.04
C LEU A 25 -51.28 36.36 -5.07
N SER A 26 -50.66 35.86 -4.00
CA SER A 26 -50.32 34.43 -3.88
C SER A 26 -51.54 33.56 -3.55
N ILE A 27 -52.54 34.10 -2.84
CA ILE A 27 -53.77 33.39 -2.47
C ILE A 27 -54.82 33.38 -3.60
N HIS A 28 -54.74 34.30 -4.57
CA HIS A 28 -55.64 34.32 -5.74
C HIS A 28 -55.25 33.35 -6.88
N ALA A 29 -54.06 32.73 -6.83
CA ALA A 29 -53.62 31.78 -7.86
C ALA A 29 -54.01 30.31 -7.55
N ILE A 30 -54.66 30.04 -6.40
CA ILE A 30 -55.12 28.71 -6.01
C ILE A 30 -56.65 28.69 -6.02
N LYS A 31 -57.23 28.63 -7.22
CA LYS A 31 -58.61 28.20 -7.44
C LYS A 31 -58.64 27.24 -8.63
N VAL A 32 -58.69 25.96 -8.28
CA VAL A 32 -59.60 24.93 -8.81
C VAL A 32 -60.01 25.13 -10.27
N TYR A 33 -59.37 24.40 -11.17
CA TYR A 33 -60.01 23.95 -12.41
C TYR A 33 -60.63 22.59 -12.13
N ASP A 34 -61.96 22.57 -12.06
CA ASP A 34 -62.78 21.37 -12.18
C ASP A 34 -62.60 20.79 -13.60
N ILE A 35 -62.24 19.51 -13.68
CA ILE A 35 -62.28 18.73 -14.92
C ILE A 35 -63.23 17.55 -14.66
N GLU A 36 -64.37 17.55 -15.35
CA GLU A 36 -65.34 16.45 -15.36
C GLU A 36 -64.78 15.16 -16.03
N PRO A 37 -65.36 13.98 -15.74
CA PRO A 37 -64.71 12.70 -15.96
C PRO A 37 -65.24 12.01 -17.23
N THR A 38 -64.60 12.18 -18.39
CA THR A 38 -64.80 11.25 -19.52
C THR A 38 -63.61 11.25 -20.48
N ALA A 39 -62.71 10.28 -20.33
CA ALA A 39 -62.05 9.56 -21.42
C ALA A 39 -61.19 8.45 -20.81
N VAL A 40 -61.61 7.20 -21.02
CA VAL A 40 -60.78 6.03 -20.76
C VAL A 40 -59.58 6.12 -21.71
N LEU A 41 -58.43 6.54 -21.19
CA LEU A 41 -57.15 6.39 -21.89
C LEU A 41 -56.80 4.89 -21.91
N PRO A 42 -56.37 4.34 -23.06
CA PRO A 42 -55.94 2.95 -23.11
C PRO A 42 -54.76 2.78 -22.16
N ALA A 43 -54.72 1.62 -21.49
CA ALA A 43 -53.70 1.24 -20.53
C ALA A 43 -52.32 1.74 -20.97
N ARG A 44 -51.60 2.41 -20.06
CA ARG A 44 -50.16 2.63 -20.18
C ARG A 44 -49.56 1.33 -20.68
N ASN A 45 -49.00 1.34 -21.89
CA ASN A 45 -48.03 0.34 -22.28
C ASN A 45 -47.07 0.25 -21.10
N ALA A 46 -46.97 -0.94 -20.51
CA ALA A 46 -45.94 -1.23 -19.55
C ALA A 46 -44.64 -0.68 -20.14
N PHE A 47 -44.02 0.27 -19.45
CA PHE A 47 -42.60 0.47 -19.66
C PHE A 47 -42.02 -0.89 -19.32
N ILE A 48 -41.68 -1.65 -20.37
CA ILE A 48 -40.78 -2.77 -20.25
C ILE A 48 -39.54 -2.11 -19.66
N ASP A 49 -39.30 -2.33 -18.37
CA ASP A 49 -37.97 -2.09 -17.81
C ASP A 49 -37.05 -2.84 -18.78
N PRO A 50 -36.13 -2.15 -19.47
CA PRO A 50 -35.21 -2.85 -20.34
C PRO A 50 -34.56 -3.94 -19.48
N ASP A 51 -34.60 -5.18 -19.98
CA ASP A 51 -33.93 -6.30 -19.32
C ASP A 51 -32.56 -5.80 -18.84
N PRO A 52 -32.16 -6.07 -17.57
CA PRO A 52 -30.91 -5.56 -17.04
C PRO A 52 -29.81 -5.89 -18.04
N VAL A 53 -29.16 -4.85 -18.58
CA VAL A 53 -28.13 -5.01 -19.60
C VAL A 53 -27.08 -5.96 -19.02
N GLN A 54 -27.08 -7.20 -19.50
CA GLN A 54 -26.15 -8.21 -19.04
C GLN A 54 -24.82 -7.92 -19.72
N PHE A 55 -23.98 -7.15 -19.03
CA PHE A 55 -22.62 -6.88 -19.46
C PHE A 55 -21.81 -8.17 -19.48
N ALA A 56 -20.87 -8.25 -20.42
CA ALA A 56 -19.92 -9.35 -20.42
C ALA A 56 -18.95 -9.18 -19.23
N GLU A 57 -18.64 -10.28 -18.54
CA GLU A 57 -17.76 -10.23 -17.38
C GLU A 57 -16.29 -9.97 -17.79
N HIS A 58 -15.55 -9.34 -16.89
CA HIS A 58 -14.09 -9.24 -16.97
C HIS A 58 -13.42 -10.54 -16.53
N THR A 59 -12.18 -10.77 -17.00
CA THR A 59 -11.43 -11.98 -16.65
C THR A 59 -10.49 -11.71 -15.49
N TYR A 60 -10.67 -12.41 -14.36
CA TYR A 60 -9.76 -12.34 -13.22
C TYR A 60 -8.67 -13.43 -13.35
N ARG A 61 -7.41 -13.03 -13.51
CA ARG A 61 -6.28 -13.93 -13.68
C ARG A 61 -5.69 -14.37 -12.35
N ALA A 62 -5.08 -15.55 -12.32
CA ALA A 62 -4.45 -16.09 -11.11
C ALA A 62 -3.24 -15.29 -10.59
N ASP A 63 -2.75 -14.31 -11.34
CA ASP A 63 -1.61 -13.44 -10.97
C ASP A 63 -2.03 -12.10 -10.36
N GLY A 64 -3.32 -11.92 -10.06
CA GLY A 64 -3.84 -10.72 -9.40
C GLY A 64 -4.27 -9.58 -10.35
N LEU A 65 -4.20 -9.81 -11.67
CA LEU A 65 -4.65 -8.86 -12.68
C LEU A 65 -6.05 -9.20 -13.21
N LEU A 66 -6.85 -8.17 -13.45
CA LEU A 66 -8.14 -8.22 -14.13
C LEU A 66 -7.92 -7.76 -15.57
N GLU A 67 -8.30 -8.59 -16.55
CA GLU A 67 -8.31 -8.26 -17.97
C GLU A 67 -9.64 -7.64 -18.36
N HIS A 68 -9.55 -6.46 -18.96
CA HIS A 68 -10.69 -5.69 -19.41
C HIS A 68 -11.45 -6.41 -20.53
N ASN A 69 -12.78 -6.36 -20.47
CA ASN A 69 -13.70 -6.83 -21.51
C ASN A 69 -14.42 -5.62 -22.12
N PRO A 70 -14.28 -5.34 -23.43
CA PRO A 70 -14.87 -4.17 -24.08
C PRO A 70 -16.40 -4.14 -24.06
N ASP A 71 -17.04 -5.30 -23.95
CA ASP A 71 -18.50 -5.43 -23.85
C ASP A 71 -18.99 -5.40 -22.38
N GLY A 72 -18.08 -5.19 -21.43
CA GLY A 72 -18.36 -5.08 -20.01
C GLY A 72 -18.68 -3.65 -19.54
N SER A 73 -18.95 -3.50 -18.24
CA SER A 73 -18.86 -2.21 -17.55
C SER A 73 -17.40 -1.74 -17.46
N HIS A 74 -17.16 -0.52 -16.98
CA HIS A 74 -15.78 -0.10 -16.71
C HIS A 74 -15.18 -0.93 -15.54
N PRO A 75 -14.01 -1.57 -15.70
CA PRO A 75 -13.42 -2.48 -14.71
C PRO A 75 -13.30 -1.93 -13.30
N ILE A 76 -13.00 -0.64 -13.18
CA ILE A 76 -12.82 0.04 -11.89
C ILE A 76 -14.08 0.02 -11.02
N PHE A 77 -15.29 0.02 -11.61
CA PHE A 77 -16.51 -0.16 -10.81
C PHE A 77 -16.54 -1.52 -10.12
N ASP A 78 -16.24 -2.59 -10.86
CA ASP A 78 -16.26 -3.95 -10.31
C ASP A 78 -15.16 -4.16 -9.28
N LEU A 79 -14.00 -3.53 -9.48
CA LEU A 79 -12.90 -3.54 -8.50
C LEU A 79 -13.29 -2.85 -7.20
N ILE A 80 -13.95 -1.69 -7.28
CA ILE A 80 -14.43 -0.96 -6.11
C ILE A 80 -15.52 -1.74 -5.38
N ASP A 81 -16.55 -2.23 -6.08
CA ASP A 81 -17.65 -2.97 -5.48
C ASP A 81 -17.17 -4.25 -4.79
N ARG A 82 -16.30 -5.01 -5.47
CA ARG A 82 -15.68 -6.22 -4.90
C ARG A 82 -14.88 -5.89 -3.64
N ALA A 83 -14.08 -4.82 -3.67
CA ALA A 83 -13.23 -4.44 -2.55
C ALA A 83 -14.04 -3.92 -1.37
N GLN A 84 -15.11 -3.15 -1.61
CA GLN A 84 -16.03 -2.67 -0.57
C GLN A 84 -16.79 -3.83 0.08
N ALA A 85 -17.27 -4.80 -0.71
CA ALA A 85 -17.91 -6.00 -0.19
C ALA A 85 -16.93 -6.81 0.69
N ALA A 86 -15.71 -7.05 0.21
CA ALA A 86 -14.68 -7.77 0.96
C ALA A 86 -14.27 -7.03 2.25
N TRP A 87 -14.22 -5.69 2.21
CA TRP A 87 -13.95 -4.87 3.40
C TRP A 87 -15.07 -4.98 4.44
N LYS A 88 -16.33 -4.91 4.00
CA LYS A 88 -17.49 -5.07 4.88
C LYS A 88 -17.50 -6.45 5.55
N GLU A 89 -17.33 -7.52 4.77
CA GLU A 89 -17.25 -8.88 5.31
C GLU A 89 -16.09 -9.03 6.31
N LYS A 90 -14.93 -8.43 6.00
CA LYS A 90 -13.77 -8.43 6.90
C LYS A 90 -14.06 -7.76 8.24
N LEU A 91 -14.81 -6.66 8.26
CA LEU A 91 -15.23 -5.99 9.49
C LEU A 91 -16.26 -6.82 10.27
N GLU A 92 -17.24 -7.42 9.59
CA GLU A 92 -18.32 -8.20 10.21
C GLU A 92 -17.82 -9.48 10.87
N ARG A 93 -16.78 -10.11 10.32
CA ARG A 93 -16.22 -11.37 10.84
C ARG A 93 -15.15 -11.20 11.92
N ALA A 94 -14.79 -9.96 12.27
CA ALA A 94 -13.73 -9.70 13.22
C ALA A 94 -14.13 -10.18 14.62
N SER A 95 -13.24 -10.91 15.29
CA SER A 95 -13.48 -11.42 16.63
C SER A 95 -13.73 -10.29 17.63
N THR A 96 -14.69 -10.49 18.51
CA THR A 96 -15.07 -9.53 19.56
C THR A 96 -14.75 -10.04 20.96
N THR A 97 -14.49 -11.34 21.10
CA THR A 97 -14.11 -11.98 22.36
C THR A 97 -12.81 -12.79 22.24
N LEU A 98 -12.13 -13.01 23.36
CA LEU A 98 -10.91 -13.84 23.39
C LEU A 98 -11.17 -15.27 22.88
N PRO A 99 -12.25 -15.98 23.28
CA PRO A 99 -12.54 -17.32 22.75
C PRO A 99 -12.77 -17.35 21.23
N GLU A 100 -13.44 -16.33 20.68
CA GLU A 100 -13.60 -16.18 19.22
C GLU A 100 -12.24 -16.02 18.55
N ALA A 101 -11.38 -15.13 19.06
CA ALA A 101 -10.06 -14.87 18.50
C ALA A 101 -9.13 -16.11 18.57
N VAL A 102 -9.21 -16.89 19.65
CA VAL A 102 -8.49 -18.18 19.75
C VAL A 102 -9.01 -19.17 18.71
N THR A 103 -10.33 -19.25 18.54
CA THR A 103 -10.96 -20.14 17.56
C THR A 103 -10.56 -19.75 16.13
N GLU A 104 -10.61 -18.46 15.82
CA GLU A 104 -10.25 -17.91 14.53
C GLU A 104 -8.75 -18.10 14.24
N TYR A 105 -7.88 -17.87 15.23
CA TYR A 105 -6.45 -18.16 15.12
C TYR A 105 -6.20 -19.64 14.76
N ARG A 106 -6.84 -20.58 15.47
CA ARG A 106 -6.73 -22.02 15.18
C ARG A 106 -7.27 -22.36 13.79
N ARG A 107 -8.40 -21.75 13.39
CA ARG A 107 -9.00 -21.94 12.07
C ARG A 107 -8.04 -21.51 10.96
N ARG A 108 -7.39 -20.35 11.10
CA ARG A 108 -6.45 -19.80 10.11
C ARG A 108 -5.13 -20.54 10.06
N TYR A 109 -4.46 -20.60 11.20
CA TYR A 109 -3.04 -20.93 11.28
C TYR A 109 -2.78 -22.39 11.67
N LYS A 110 -3.84 -23.15 11.94
CA LYS A 110 -3.80 -24.59 12.31
C LYS A 110 -2.88 -24.88 13.51
N ARG A 111 -2.72 -23.91 14.40
CA ARG A 111 -1.89 -23.95 15.61
C ARG A 111 -2.62 -23.27 16.77
N ASP A 112 -2.24 -23.61 18.00
CA ASP A 112 -2.64 -22.82 19.17
C ASP A 112 -1.98 -21.43 19.12
N PRO A 113 -2.60 -20.36 19.66
CA PRO A 113 -1.95 -19.06 19.80
C PRO A 113 -0.68 -19.12 20.66
N PRO A 114 0.22 -18.12 20.60
CA PRO A 114 1.40 -18.07 21.45
C PRO A 114 1.00 -17.78 22.89
N LYS A 115 1.74 -18.30 23.86
CA LYS A 115 1.57 -17.98 25.27
C LYS A 115 1.69 -16.45 25.43
N GLY A 116 0.74 -15.83 26.14
CA GLY A 116 0.60 -14.36 26.24
C GLY A 116 -0.40 -13.75 25.24
N PHE A 117 -1.06 -14.57 24.43
CA PHE A 117 -2.11 -14.14 23.50
C PHE A 117 -3.28 -13.43 24.20
N ASP A 118 -3.67 -13.87 25.38
CA ASP A 118 -4.67 -13.25 26.25
C ASP A 118 -4.26 -11.85 26.71
N VAL A 119 -2.99 -11.67 27.09
CA VAL A 119 -2.42 -10.38 27.48
C VAL A 119 -2.40 -9.42 26.29
N TRP A 120 -1.94 -9.90 25.13
CA TRP A 120 -1.99 -9.13 23.88
C TRP A 120 -3.42 -8.77 23.49
N TRP A 121 -4.37 -9.70 23.64
CA TRP A 121 -5.79 -9.46 23.34
C TRP A 121 -6.38 -8.35 24.21
N ASN A 122 -6.09 -8.37 25.51
CA ASN A 122 -6.53 -7.31 26.43
C ASN A 122 -5.98 -5.95 26.00
N TRP A 123 -4.68 -5.88 25.67
CA TRP A 123 -4.06 -4.66 25.17
C TRP A 123 -4.72 -4.18 23.87
N ALA A 124 -4.96 -5.08 22.91
CA ALA A 124 -5.57 -4.76 21.62
C ALA A 124 -7.01 -4.23 21.78
N ARG A 125 -7.79 -4.84 22.69
CA ARG A 125 -9.14 -4.41 23.02
C ARG A 125 -9.15 -3.04 23.70
N GLU A 126 -8.31 -2.83 24.72
CA GLU A 126 -8.23 -1.56 25.45
C GLU A 126 -7.86 -0.37 24.55
N HIS A 127 -7.05 -0.62 23.52
CA HIS A 127 -6.62 0.41 22.56
C HIS A 127 -7.47 0.43 21.27
N ASN A 128 -8.57 -0.33 21.21
CA ASN A 128 -9.47 -0.39 20.06
C ASN A 128 -8.75 -0.72 18.74
N VAL A 129 -7.85 -1.71 18.74
CA VAL A 129 -7.19 -2.16 17.51
C VAL A 129 -8.23 -2.73 16.55
N LEU A 130 -8.25 -2.17 15.34
CA LEU A 130 -9.13 -2.63 14.29
C LEU A 130 -8.62 -3.97 13.73
N LEU A 131 -9.55 -4.91 13.52
CA LEU A 131 -9.29 -6.22 12.91
C LEU A 131 -8.22 -7.05 13.67
N PRO A 132 -8.51 -7.48 14.91
CA PRO A 132 -7.54 -8.20 15.74
C PRO A 132 -7.12 -9.56 15.15
N ASP A 133 -7.84 -10.12 14.19
CA ASP A 133 -7.48 -11.41 13.57
C ASP A 133 -6.56 -11.28 12.35
N GLU A 134 -6.43 -10.07 11.76
CA GLU A 134 -5.76 -9.85 10.46
C GLU A 134 -4.25 -9.62 10.62
N TYR A 135 -3.55 -10.63 11.13
CA TYR A 135 -2.09 -10.68 11.30
C TYR A 135 -1.41 -11.72 10.39
N ASP A 136 -2.06 -12.07 9.28
CA ASP A 136 -1.63 -13.15 8.38
C ASP A 136 -0.18 -12.94 7.87
N GLN A 137 0.26 -11.68 7.69
CA GLN A 137 1.64 -11.38 7.31
C GLN A 137 2.69 -11.87 8.33
N ILE A 138 2.42 -11.76 9.64
CA ILE A 138 3.34 -12.29 10.68
C ILE A 138 3.46 -13.80 10.49
N TYR A 139 2.33 -14.47 10.28
CA TYR A 139 2.30 -15.90 10.05
C TYR A 139 3.08 -16.28 8.78
N HIS A 140 2.82 -15.64 7.65
CA HIS A 140 3.49 -15.93 6.39
C HIS A 140 5.01 -15.75 6.45
N ASP A 141 5.47 -14.72 7.16
CA ASP A 141 6.89 -14.43 7.37
C ASP A 141 7.54 -15.47 8.30
N LEU A 142 6.84 -15.93 9.34
CA LEU A 142 7.38 -16.87 10.33
C LEU A 142 7.20 -18.35 9.96
N GLU A 143 6.28 -18.67 9.07
CA GLU A 143 5.89 -20.05 8.73
C GLU A 143 7.05 -20.95 8.31
N PRO A 144 7.99 -20.54 7.43
CA PRO A 144 9.12 -21.40 7.08
C PRO A 144 9.98 -21.78 8.29
N PHE A 145 10.14 -20.89 9.26
CA PHE A 145 11.00 -21.11 10.42
C PHE A 145 10.41 -22.15 11.39
N TRP A 146 9.09 -22.39 11.37
CA TRP A 146 8.48 -23.50 12.12
C TRP A 146 8.99 -24.87 11.68
N GLY A 147 9.37 -25.02 10.42
CA GLY A 147 9.91 -26.27 9.89
C GLY A 147 11.39 -26.49 10.17
N ILE A 148 12.06 -25.54 10.85
CA ILE A 148 13.48 -25.63 11.18
C ILE A 148 13.66 -25.93 12.65
N GLU A 149 14.67 -26.74 12.96
CA GLU A 149 15.05 -27.07 14.33
C GLU A 149 15.42 -25.79 15.12
N PRO A 150 14.83 -25.54 16.30
CA PRO A 150 15.10 -24.33 17.07
C PRO A 150 16.59 -24.11 17.37
N LYS A 151 17.33 -25.18 17.67
CA LYS A 151 18.78 -25.12 17.90
C LYS A 151 19.54 -24.60 16.68
N SER A 152 19.15 -25.04 15.49
CA SER A 152 19.69 -24.54 14.22
C SER A 152 19.37 -23.04 14.05
N LEU A 153 18.14 -22.61 14.32
CA LEU A 153 17.75 -21.19 14.25
C LEU A 153 18.54 -20.31 15.24
N LEU A 154 18.74 -20.78 16.47
CA LEU A 154 19.51 -20.08 17.50
C LEU A 154 20.97 -19.89 17.08
N ALA A 155 21.59 -20.92 16.50
CA ALA A 155 22.94 -20.85 15.95
C ALA A 155 23.04 -19.87 14.77
N THR A 156 22.09 -19.92 13.84
CA THR A 156 22.02 -18.96 12.72
C THR A 156 21.85 -17.52 13.25
N ARG A 157 20.97 -17.29 14.23
CA ARG A 157 20.81 -15.97 14.88
C ARG A 157 22.12 -15.48 15.50
N GLU A 158 22.84 -16.31 16.25
CA GLU A 158 24.11 -15.94 16.88
C GLU A 158 25.16 -15.51 15.86
N LYS A 159 25.28 -16.26 14.75
CA LYS A 159 26.12 -15.89 13.60
C LYS A 159 25.69 -14.55 12.99
N LEU A 160 24.39 -14.31 12.82
CA LEU A 160 23.85 -13.09 12.25
C LEU A 160 24.18 -11.83 13.06
N GLU A 161 24.23 -11.91 14.38
CA GLU A 161 24.49 -10.75 15.23
C GLU A 161 25.84 -10.07 14.95
N GLY A 162 26.81 -10.81 14.41
CA GLY A 162 28.11 -10.28 13.98
C GLY A 162 28.16 -9.76 12.54
N THR A 163 27.06 -9.82 11.79
CA THR A 163 27.03 -9.45 10.37
C THR A 163 26.70 -7.98 10.17
N SER A 164 27.36 -7.32 9.22
CA SER A 164 27.17 -5.90 8.93
C SER A 164 26.47 -5.69 7.57
N PRO A 165 25.57 -4.67 7.44
CA PRO A 165 25.13 -3.75 8.49
C PRO A 165 23.85 -4.26 9.20
N SER A 166 23.92 -4.48 10.51
CA SER A 166 22.79 -4.91 11.34
C SER A 166 22.86 -4.37 12.77
N TYR A 167 21.72 -4.43 13.47
CA TYR A 167 21.63 -4.22 14.91
C TYR A 167 20.71 -5.28 15.51
N THR A 168 20.86 -5.57 16.80
CA THR A 168 20.02 -6.54 17.52
C THR A 168 19.16 -5.82 18.53
N LEU A 169 17.84 -5.88 18.36
CA LEU A 169 16.89 -5.52 19.42
C LEU A 169 16.74 -6.69 20.37
N GLY A 170 16.69 -6.45 21.67
CA GLY A 170 16.43 -7.53 22.61
C GLY A 170 15.99 -7.07 23.98
N LYS A 171 15.33 -7.97 24.71
CA LYS A 171 15.00 -7.82 26.13
C LYS A 171 16.00 -8.62 26.96
N VAL A 172 16.91 -7.93 27.66
CA VAL A 172 17.96 -8.54 28.51
C VAL A 172 17.91 -7.87 29.87
N GLY A 173 17.93 -8.65 30.96
CA GLY A 173 17.82 -8.10 32.32
C GLY A 173 16.51 -7.35 32.56
N GLY A 174 15.43 -7.78 31.90
CA GLY A 174 14.10 -7.16 32.04
C GLY A 174 13.87 -5.90 31.20
N LYS A 175 14.88 -5.36 30.51
CA LYS A 175 14.77 -4.12 29.71
C LYS A 175 14.95 -4.37 28.23
N ILE A 176 14.14 -3.69 27.40
CA ILE A 176 14.28 -3.70 25.94
C ILE A 176 15.31 -2.65 25.53
N GLY A 177 16.21 -3.03 24.62
CA GLY A 177 17.19 -2.10 24.06
C GLY A 177 17.92 -2.67 22.85
N ILE A 178 18.87 -1.89 22.34
CA ILE A 178 19.82 -2.34 21.31
C ILE A 178 20.96 -3.06 22.04
N VAL A 179 21.02 -4.38 21.91
CA VAL A 179 21.96 -5.24 22.66
C VAL A 179 23.26 -5.51 21.90
N LYS A 180 23.27 -5.27 20.58
CA LYS A 180 24.46 -5.41 19.73
C LYS A 180 24.31 -4.59 18.45
N THR A 181 25.41 -4.04 17.96
CA THR A 181 25.47 -3.29 16.71
C THR A 181 26.66 -3.73 15.87
N SER A 182 26.42 -3.97 14.59
CA SER A 182 27.45 -4.33 13.61
C SER A 182 27.21 -3.49 12.35
N LEU A 183 27.64 -2.22 12.34
CA LEU A 183 27.28 -1.25 11.27
C LEU A 183 28.37 -1.00 10.22
N GLY A 184 29.61 -1.48 10.47
CA GLY A 184 30.75 -1.22 9.60
C GLY A 184 31.06 0.28 9.44
N THR A 185 31.57 0.68 8.27
CA THR A 185 31.81 2.09 7.88
C THR A 185 30.59 2.76 7.23
N SER A 186 29.44 2.07 7.20
CA SER A 186 28.23 2.57 6.57
C SER A 186 27.67 3.77 7.35
N PRO A 187 26.99 4.74 6.71
CA PRO A 187 26.28 5.83 7.40
C PRO A 187 25.03 5.30 8.14
N GLY A 188 25.21 4.35 9.06
CA GLY A 188 24.18 3.66 9.83
C GLY A 188 23.59 4.48 10.98
N VAL A 189 24.05 5.72 11.18
CA VAL A 189 23.60 6.61 12.26
C VAL A 189 22.10 6.90 12.16
N HIS A 190 21.57 7.06 10.94
CA HIS A 190 20.13 7.28 10.75
C HIS A 190 19.29 6.05 11.11
N PHE A 191 19.79 4.83 10.89
CA PHE A 191 19.05 3.61 11.20
C PHE A 191 19.08 3.26 12.69
N LEU A 192 20.10 3.69 13.43
CA LEU A 192 20.08 3.64 14.91
C LEU A 192 19.00 4.56 15.51
N ARG A 193 18.70 5.69 14.87
CA ARG A 193 17.58 6.55 15.30
C ARG A 193 16.24 5.82 15.22
N ASP A 194 16.01 5.11 14.12
CA ASP A 194 14.76 4.37 13.92
C ASP A 194 14.69 3.15 14.86
N ALA A 195 15.82 2.50 15.14
CA ALA A 195 15.94 1.47 16.18
C ALA A 195 15.58 2.02 17.57
N ASN A 196 16.13 3.16 17.96
CA ASN A 196 15.79 3.83 19.24
C ASN A 196 14.32 4.25 19.31
N THR A 197 13.74 4.66 18.19
CA THR A 197 12.30 4.98 18.10
C THR A 197 11.46 3.72 18.33
N THR A 198 11.91 2.57 17.83
CA THR A 198 11.28 1.27 18.08
C THR A 198 11.40 0.87 19.56
N VAL A 199 12.57 1.04 20.18
CA VAL A 199 12.75 0.80 21.63
C VAL A 199 11.78 1.67 22.44
N ALA A 200 11.66 2.96 22.11
CA ALA A 200 10.72 3.86 22.77
C ALA A 200 9.26 3.44 22.57
N LEU A 201 8.90 2.97 21.37
CA LEU A 201 7.55 2.46 21.06
C LEU A 201 7.19 1.23 21.92
N LEU A 202 8.17 0.37 22.23
CA LEU A 202 7.95 -0.85 23.00
C LEU A 202 8.05 -0.68 24.52
N ALA A 203 8.44 0.51 25.00
CA ALA A 203 8.65 0.77 26.43
C ALA A 203 7.38 0.50 27.25
N ASP A 204 6.20 0.87 26.73
CA ASP A 204 4.92 0.73 27.42
C ASP A 204 4.52 -0.73 27.65
N ILE A 205 4.99 -1.65 26.79
CA ILE A 205 4.67 -3.08 26.87
C ILE A 205 5.87 -3.93 27.28
N GLU A 206 7.00 -3.33 27.69
CA GLU A 206 8.23 -4.08 27.96
C GLU A 206 8.03 -5.15 29.04
N HIS A 207 7.19 -4.85 30.04
CA HIS A 207 6.87 -5.73 31.15
C HIS A 207 5.99 -6.94 30.74
N LEU A 208 5.29 -6.83 29.61
CA LEU A 208 4.40 -7.87 29.08
C LEU A 208 5.11 -8.82 28.10
N LEU A 209 6.31 -8.47 27.63
CA LEU A 209 7.03 -9.24 26.62
C LEU A 209 8.01 -10.25 27.22
N PRO A 210 8.15 -11.45 26.63
CA PRO A 210 9.20 -12.39 27.03
C PRO A 210 10.60 -11.90 26.62
N PRO A 211 11.69 -12.45 27.19
CA PRO A 211 13.04 -12.24 26.69
C PRO A 211 13.16 -12.61 25.20
N PHE A 212 13.81 -11.75 24.41
CA PHE A 212 14.02 -12.00 22.98
C PHE A 212 15.31 -11.36 22.49
N ARG A 213 15.80 -11.84 21.33
CA ARG A 213 16.90 -11.23 20.56
C ARG A 213 16.55 -11.32 19.09
N ALA A 214 16.33 -10.18 18.44
CA ALA A 214 15.90 -10.06 17.05
C ALA A 214 16.95 -9.27 16.26
N VAL A 215 17.58 -9.92 15.28
CA VAL A 215 18.59 -9.28 14.42
C VAL A 215 17.89 -8.56 13.28
N VAL A 216 18.03 -7.23 13.24
CA VAL A 216 17.41 -6.36 12.26
C VAL A 216 18.47 -5.87 11.28
N SER A 217 18.18 -5.99 9.98
CA SER A 217 19.00 -5.37 8.95
C SER A 217 18.98 -3.85 9.12
N ALA A 218 20.15 -3.22 9.05
CA ALA A 218 20.26 -1.76 9.02
C ALA A 218 20.12 -1.19 7.60
N LEU A 219 19.64 -1.99 6.65
CA LEU A 219 19.32 -1.57 5.28
C LEU A 219 17.83 -1.28 5.15
N ASP A 220 17.49 -0.40 4.21
CA ASP A 220 16.10 -0.07 3.85
C ASP A 220 15.44 -1.09 2.91
N HIS A 221 16.22 -2.01 2.34
CA HIS A 221 15.80 -3.00 1.36
C HIS A 221 16.00 -4.45 1.83
N ALA A 222 15.24 -5.37 1.23
CA ALA A 222 15.31 -6.80 1.50
C ALA A 222 16.66 -7.41 1.09
N SER A 223 17.15 -8.42 1.83
CA SER A 223 18.49 -8.98 1.63
C SER A 223 18.61 -10.50 1.75
N LYS A 224 17.58 -11.19 2.26
CA LYS A 224 17.59 -12.65 2.41
C LYS A 224 16.82 -13.30 1.27
N LEU A 225 17.47 -13.40 0.11
CA LEU A 225 16.94 -14.08 -1.06
C LEU A 225 16.67 -15.55 -0.74
N SER A 226 15.43 -15.99 -0.92
CA SER A 226 15.04 -17.38 -0.70
C SER A 226 15.60 -18.30 -1.79
N ASP A 227 15.95 -19.52 -1.41
CA ASP A 227 16.00 -20.66 -2.31
C ASP A 227 14.64 -21.37 -2.25
N TYR A 228 14.02 -21.61 -3.41
CA TYR A 228 12.69 -22.23 -3.51
C TYR A 228 12.62 -23.60 -2.83
N TYR A 229 13.65 -24.44 -2.99
CA TYR A 229 13.66 -25.79 -2.41
C TYR A 229 13.86 -25.73 -0.90
N VAL A 230 14.74 -24.84 -0.42
CA VAL A 230 14.93 -24.59 1.01
C VAL A 230 13.62 -24.13 1.65
N GLU A 231 13.01 -23.08 1.11
CA GLU A 231 11.79 -22.49 1.67
C GLU A 231 10.62 -23.48 1.61
N ARG A 232 10.47 -24.20 0.49
CA ARG A 232 9.43 -25.23 0.34
C ARG A 232 9.60 -26.36 1.33
N ALA A 233 10.81 -26.89 1.51
CA ALA A 233 11.07 -27.97 2.47
C ALA A 233 10.77 -27.52 3.90
N ALA A 234 11.15 -26.29 4.25
CA ALA A 234 10.86 -25.69 5.55
C ALA A 234 9.35 -25.52 5.77
N ARG A 235 8.61 -24.95 4.82
CA ARG A 235 7.14 -24.83 4.89
C ARG A 235 6.43 -26.18 4.96
N GLN A 236 6.89 -27.18 4.20
CA GLN A 236 6.31 -28.52 4.24
C GLN A 236 6.54 -29.18 5.61
N ALA A 237 7.74 -29.08 6.16
CA ALA A 237 8.03 -29.56 7.51
C ALA A 237 7.14 -28.88 8.57
N ALA A 238 6.95 -27.56 8.45
CA ALA A 238 6.07 -26.79 9.32
C ALA A 238 4.61 -27.28 9.27
N ALA A 239 4.09 -27.56 8.07
CA ALA A 239 2.74 -28.09 7.86
C ALA A 239 2.57 -29.52 8.41
N GLU A 240 3.59 -30.35 8.27
CA GLU A 240 3.67 -31.72 8.80
C GLU A 240 3.98 -31.76 10.31
N LYS A 241 4.14 -30.59 10.95
CA LYS A 241 4.51 -30.44 12.37
C LYS A 241 5.81 -31.17 12.75
N ARG A 242 6.79 -31.17 11.85
CA ARG A 242 8.15 -31.67 12.07
C ARG A 242 9.19 -30.57 11.87
N VAL A 243 10.43 -30.88 12.21
CA VAL A 243 11.58 -29.98 12.02
C VAL A 243 12.67 -30.62 11.17
N ILE A 244 13.45 -29.78 10.50
CA ILE A 244 14.64 -30.14 9.72
C ILE A 244 15.83 -29.38 10.32
N LYS A 245 17.00 -30.01 10.41
CA LYS A 245 18.24 -29.30 10.74
C LYS A 245 18.70 -28.46 9.55
N SER A 246 19.37 -27.34 9.80
CA SER A 246 19.83 -26.48 8.70
C SER A 246 20.76 -27.21 7.72
N GLU A 247 21.57 -28.16 8.19
CA GLU A 247 22.48 -28.97 7.37
C GLU A 247 21.78 -29.99 6.45
N ASP A 248 20.54 -30.39 6.78
CA ASP A 248 19.76 -31.37 6.04
C ASP A 248 18.81 -30.73 5.01
N LEU A 249 18.79 -29.39 4.93
CA LEU A 249 17.96 -28.68 3.96
C LEU A 249 18.42 -28.98 2.53
N PRO A 250 17.48 -29.18 1.59
CA PRO A 250 17.83 -29.38 0.19
C PRO A 250 18.49 -28.11 -0.35
N ARG A 251 19.40 -28.27 -1.30
CA ARG A 251 20.02 -27.14 -1.99
C ARG A 251 19.50 -27.10 -3.42
N GLY A 252 18.98 -25.95 -3.82
CA GLY A 252 18.74 -25.68 -5.23
C GLY A 252 20.08 -25.57 -5.98
N ASN A 253 20.07 -25.96 -7.25
CA ASN A 253 21.23 -25.79 -8.14
C ASN A 253 21.20 -24.44 -8.90
N SER A 254 20.15 -23.65 -8.71
CA SER A 254 19.94 -22.35 -9.35
C SER A 254 20.49 -21.22 -8.47
N THR A 255 21.13 -20.24 -9.09
CA THR A 255 21.60 -19.02 -8.44
C THR A 255 20.78 -17.81 -8.90
N GLY A 256 20.93 -16.67 -8.23
CA GLY A 256 20.27 -15.44 -8.62
C GLY A 256 18.78 -15.39 -8.29
N TRP A 257 18.09 -14.35 -8.73
CA TRP A 257 16.73 -14.03 -8.33
C TRP A 257 15.70 -15.12 -8.63
N LEU A 258 15.87 -15.85 -9.74
CA LEU A 258 14.96 -16.91 -10.16
C LEU A 258 15.01 -18.15 -9.25
N SER A 259 16.06 -18.29 -8.43
CA SER A 259 16.18 -19.38 -7.47
C SER A 259 15.08 -19.38 -6.40
N ALA A 260 14.43 -18.24 -6.16
CA ALA A 260 13.29 -18.13 -5.25
C ALA A 260 11.96 -18.61 -5.87
N CYS A 261 11.92 -18.77 -7.20
CA CYS A 261 10.69 -19.05 -7.93
C CYS A 261 10.50 -20.56 -8.14
N GLY A 262 9.25 -21.02 -8.00
CA GLY A 262 8.92 -22.44 -8.18
C GLY A 262 8.82 -22.88 -9.64
N PRO A 263 8.89 -24.20 -9.92
CA PRO A 263 8.89 -24.78 -11.27
C PRO A 263 7.64 -24.50 -12.10
N ASN A 264 6.53 -24.18 -11.45
CA ASN A 264 5.26 -23.86 -12.11
C ASN A 264 5.04 -22.34 -12.28
N SER A 265 5.98 -21.52 -11.80
CA SER A 265 5.85 -20.06 -11.91
C SER A 265 6.23 -19.59 -13.33
N PRO A 266 5.60 -18.51 -13.83
CA PRO A 266 6.04 -17.85 -15.05
C PRO A 266 7.54 -17.49 -15.09
N ALA A 267 8.14 -17.23 -13.93
CA ALA A 267 9.55 -16.88 -13.82
C ALA A 267 10.52 -18.07 -13.96
N TRP A 268 10.08 -19.32 -13.79
CA TRP A 268 10.99 -20.48 -13.73
C TRP A 268 11.91 -20.62 -14.94
N ASN A 269 11.37 -20.38 -16.15
CA ASN A 269 12.11 -20.45 -17.40
C ASN A 269 12.45 -19.06 -17.97
N ALA A 270 12.25 -17.99 -17.18
CA ALA A 270 12.64 -16.66 -17.60
C ALA A 270 14.18 -16.56 -17.65
N SER A 271 14.71 -15.66 -18.46
CA SER A 271 16.12 -15.28 -18.43
C SER A 271 16.21 -13.83 -18.01
N ILE A 272 16.96 -13.50 -16.96
CA ILE A 272 17.10 -12.11 -16.52
C ILE A 272 18.23 -11.45 -17.31
N ASP A 273 17.92 -10.65 -18.33
CA ASP A 273 18.90 -9.80 -19.01
C ASP A 273 18.63 -8.33 -18.71
N VAL A 274 19.24 -7.83 -17.63
CA VAL A 274 19.06 -6.42 -17.21
C VAL A 274 19.69 -5.42 -18.17
N GLU A 275 20.53 -5.85 -19.11
CA GLU A 275 21.12 -4.98 -20.15
C GLU A 275 20.26 -4.97 -21.41
N GLY A 276 19.71 -6.11 -21.82
CA GLY A 276 18.83 -6.28 -22.99
C GLY A 276 17.45 -5.62 -22.88
N ASP A 277 16.66 -5.75 -23.95
CA ASP A 277 15.34 -5.11 -24.01
C ASP A 277 14.37 -5.66 -22.97
N LEU A 278 13.41 -4.82 -22.57
CA LEU A 278 12.33 -5.25 -21.69
C LEU A 278 11.54 -6.38 -22.40
N PRO A 279 11.25 -7.50 -21.71
CA PRO A 279 10.37 -8.53 -22.25
C PRO A 279 9.04 -7.92 -22.74
N PRO A 280 8.40 -8.44 -23.80
CA PRO A 280 7.10 -7.95 -24.26
C PRO A 280 6.01 -8.19 -23.21
N LYS A 281 4.89 -7.47 -23.32
CA LYS A 281 3.76 -7.70 -22.41
C LYS A 281 3.08 -9.01 -22.77
N THR A 282 2.56 -9.69 -21.75
CA THR A 282 1.82 -10.94 -21.93
C THR A 282 0.40 -10.70 -22.45
N THR A 283 -0.13 -9.48 -22.27
CA THR A 283 -1.46 -9.07 -22.75
C THR A 283 -1.37 -7.92 -23.75
N ALA A 284 -2.32 -7.91 -24.69
CA ALA A 284 -2.49 -6.82 -25.66
C ALA A 284 -3.47 -5.74 -25.16
N GLY A 285 -4.40 -6.09 -24.26
CA GLY A 285 -5.43 -5.18 -23.72
C GLY A 285 -5.13 -4.62 -22.33
N PRO A 286 -5.93 -3.64 -21.85
CA PRO A 286 -5.78 -3.06 -20.51
C PRO A 286 -5.96 -4.09 -19.41
N THR A 287 -5.16 -3.97 -18.36
CA THR A 287 -5.23 -4.79 -17.15
C THR A 287 -5.24 -3.89 -15.92
N PHE A 288 -5.88 -4.35 -14.84
CA PHE A 288 -5.96 -3.62 -13.57
C PHE A 288 -5.69 -4.57 -12.40
N ILE A 289 -5.16 -4.06 -11.28
CA ILE A 289 -4.88 -4.90 -10.11
C ILE A 289 -6.18 -5.17 -9.34
N TYR A 290 -6.58 -6.44 -9.19
CA TYR A 290 -7.64 -6.83 -8.24
C TYR A 290 -7.06 -7.45 -6.95
N ASP A 291 -5.85 -8.03 -7.02
CA ASP A 291 -5.10 -8.52 -5.86
C ASP A 291 -3.68 -7.95 -5.90
N HIS A 292 -3.42 -6.99 -5.02
CA HIS A 292 -2.15 -6.27 -5.02
C HIS A 292 -0.99 -7.13 -4.52
N LYS A 293 -1.22 -8.11 -3.63
CA LYS A 293 -0.15 -8.99 -3.14
C LYS A 293 0.34 -9.91 -4.26
N LEU A 294 -0.58 -10.48 -5.04
CA LEU A 294 -0.22 -11.29 -6.21
C LEU A 294 0.46 -10.44 -7.29
N ALA A 295 -0.03 -9.22 -7.53
CA ALA A 295 0.59 -8.28 -8.48
C ALA A 295 2.01 -7.84 -8.08
N MET A 296 2.39 -7.90 -6.80
CA MET A 296 3.74 -7.61 -6.31
C MET A 296 4.75 -8.75 -6.55
N ASP A 297 4.29 -9.98 -6.82
CA ASP A 297 5.15 -11.17 -6.88
C ASP A 297 5.96 -11.25 -8.18
N PRO A 298 7.30 -11.12 -8.14
CA PRO A 298 8.16 -11.27 -9.31
C PRO A 298 8.11 -12.67 -9.95
N CYS A 299 7.75 -13.71 -9.18
CA CYS A 299 7.64 -15.05 -9.72
C CYS A 299 6.39 -15.21 -10.60
N LEU A 300 5.33 -14.46 -10.31
CA LEU A 300 4.11 -14.36 -11.15
C LEU A 300 4.26 -13.31 -12.26
N HIS A 301 5.03 -12.25 -11.99
CA HIS A 301 5.30 -11.14 -12.90
C HIS A 301 6.80 -10.97 -13.16
N PRO A 302 7.43 -11.83 -14.00
CA PRO A 302 8.90 -11.83 -14.20
C PRO A 302 9.47 -10.48 -14.60
N ARG A 303 8.67 -9.65 -15.31
CA ARG A 303 9.05 -8.30 -15.72
C ARG A 303 9.51 -7.41 -14.56
N HIS A 304 9.08 -7.68 -13.34
CA HIS A 304 9.51 -6.93 -12.15
C HIS A 304 11.02 -6.94 -11.97
N PHE A 305 11.71 -8.03 -12.34
CA PHE A 305 13.18 -8.13 -12.28
C PHE A 305 13.91 -7.10 -13.17
N TRP A 306 13.23 -6.52 -14.17
CA TRP A 306 13.77 -5.48 -15.06
C TRP A 306 13.33 -4.07 -14.70
N GLN A 307 12.36 -3.92 -13.81
CA GLN A 307 11.63 -2.67 -13.62
C GLN A 307 11.84 -2.09 -12.23
N HIS A 308 12.21 -2.91 -11.24
CA HIS A 308 12.53 -2.44 -9.89
C HIS A 308 14.03 -2.39 -9.60
N SER A 309 14.42 -1.38 -8.83
CA SER A 309 15.80 -1.09 -8.47
C SER A 309 16.45 -2.23 -7.67
N GLN A 310 15.69 -2.82 -6.74
CA GLN A 310 16.06 -4.00 -5.97
C GLN A 310 16.76 -5.07 -6.81
N PHE A 311 16.29 -5.28 -8.05
CA PHE A 311 16.72 -6.36 -8.91
C PHE A 311 17.76 -5.93 -9.92
N ILE A 312 17.51 -4.85 -10.67
CA ILE A 312 18.35 -4.43 -11.80
C ILE A 312 19.81 -4.20 -11.37
N TRP A 313 20.05 -3.72 -10.15
CA TRP A 313 21.40 -3.46 -9.66
C TRP A 313 22.24 -4.71 -9.42
N LYS A 314 21.59 -5.81 -9.04
CA LYS A 314 22.28 -7.08 -8.79
C LYS A 314 22.33 -7.98 -10.03
N GLY A 315 21.85 -7.52 -11.18
CA GLY A 315 21.87 -8.30 -12.42
C GLY A 315 21.07 -9.60 -12.27
N GLN A 316 21.74 -10.74 -12.42
CA GLN A 316 21.14 -12.05 -12.20
C GLN A 316 20.63 -12.25 -10.75
N GLY A 317 21.16 -11.50 -9.79
CA GLY A 317 20.82 -11.59 -8.37
C GLY A 317 21.95 -12.17 -7.53
N PRO A 318 21.82 -12.09 -6.19
CA PRO A 318 22.79 -12.67 -5.27
C PRO A 318 22.67 -14.20 -5.20
N GLU A 319 23.62 -14.84 -4.51
CA GLU A 319 23.46 -16.23 -4.08
C GLU A 319 22.25 -16.35 -3.13
N PRO A 320 21.37 -17.34 -3.33
CA PRO A 320 20.25 -17.56 -2.42
C PRO A 320 20.74 -18.08 -1.07
N GLN A 321 19.91 -17.97 -0.05
CA GLN A 321 20.23 -18.55 1.25
C GLN A 321 20.01 -20.07 1.24
N HIS A 322 21.05 -20.82 1.59
CA HIS A 322 20.99 -22.28 1.78
C HIS A 322 20.54 -22.70 3.19
N GLU A 323 20.16 -21.74 4.02
CA GLU A 323 19.58 -21.92 5.34
C GLU A 323 18.45 -20.89 5.53
N MET A 324 17.51 -21.15 6.44
CA MET A 324 16.49 -20.16 6.80
C MET A 324 17.08 -19.15 7.78
N VAL A 325 17.17 -17.88 7.38
CA VAL A 325 17.86 -16.84 8.12
C VAL A 325 16.85 -15.89 8.78
N PRO A 326 16.65 -15.93 10.12
CA PRO A 326 15.61 -15.16 10.81
C PRO A 326 16.04 -13.70 11.01
N MET A 327 16.19 -12.96 9.91
CA MET A 327 16.56 -11.54 9.91
C MET A 327 15.34 -10.64 9.67
N PHE A 328 15.15 -9.70 10.56
CA PHE A 328 14.11 -8.68 10.46
C PHE A 328 14.52 -7.55 9.51
N SER A 329 13.55 -6.93 8.83
CA SER A 329 13.79 -5.77 7.98
C SER A 329 12.54 -4.89 7.82
N TYR A 330 12.76 -3.62 7.47
CA TYR A 330 11.68 -2.68 7.19
C TYR A 330 10.89 -3.01 5.92
N SER A 331 11.51 -3.71 4.97
CA SER A 331 10.87 -4.20 3.75
C SER A 331 11.32 -5.60 3.40
N SER A 332 10.42 -6.35 2.80
CA SER A 332 10.68 -7.67 2.23
C SER A 332 9.79 -7.85 1.01
N SER A 333 10.33 -8.39 -0.09
CA SER A 333 9.53 -8.71 -1.28
C SER A 333 9.18 -10.21 -1.30
N PRO A 334 8.30 -10.68 -2.19
CA PRO A 334 7.89 -12.10 -2.22
C PRO A 334 9.03 -13.11 -2.45
N VAL A 335 10.16 -12.68 -3.02
CA VAL A 335 11.36 -13.53 -3.23
C VAL A 335 12.34 -13.51 -2.05
N HIS A 336 12.03 -12.81 -0.97
CA HIS A 336 12.87 -12.77 0.24
C HIS A 336 12.11 -13.29 1.46
N HIS A 337 12.80 -14.01 2.34
CA HIS A 337 12.24 -14.50 3.60
C HIS A 337 12.54 -13.60 4.81
N ASN A 338 12.90 -12.34 4.58
CA ASN A 338 13.06 -11.38 5.68
C ASN A 338 11.74 -11.23 6.47
N ILE A 339 11.85 -11.09 7.79
CA ILE A 339 10.70 -10.88 8.70
C ILE A 339 10.36 -9.38 8.75
N ARG A 340 9.16 -9.00 8.31
CA ARG A 340 8.77 -7.60 8.15
C ARG A 340 8.40 -6.97 9.50
N ILE A 341 8.84 -5.73 9.72
CA ILE A 341 8.55 -4.99 10.96
C ILE A 341 7.79 -3.68 10.71
N PRO A 342 6.92 -3.25 11.64
CA PRO A 342 6.42 -1.87 11.68
C PRO A 342 7.57 -0.89 11.86
N ASN A 343 7.45 0.29 11.25
CA ASN A 343 8.46 1.34 11.37
C ASN A 343 7.82 2.74 11.46
N MET A 344 8.51 3.64 12.16
CA MET A 344 8.06 5.00 12.44
C MET A 344 8.67 6.05 11.49
N TYR A 345 9.37 5.62 10.44
CA TYR A 345 10.07 6.53 9.54
C TYR A 345 9.04 7.37 8.75
N LEU A 346 9.11 8.70 8.91
CA LEU A 346 8.16 9.68 8.36
C LEU A 346 6.69 9.47 8.80
N TRP A 347 6.46 8.73 9.88
CA TRP A 347 5.14 8.56 10.46
C TRP A 347 4.60 9.90 11.01
N VAL A 348 3.29 10.12 10.86
CA VAL A 348 2.57 11.27 11.40
C VAL A 348 1.26 10.82 12.02
N GLU A 349 0.83 11.51 13.08
CA GLU A 349 -0.51 11.34 13.67
C GLU A 349 -1.57 11.94 12.73
N ASP A 350 -1.35 13.20 12.33
CA ASP A 350 -2.16 13.95 11.36
C ASP A 350 -1.28 14.99 10.62
N ILE A 351 -1.80 15.56 9.53
CA ILE A 351 -1.21 16.69 8.82
C ILE A 351 -1.59 17.99 9.52
N MET A 352 -0.61 18.67 10.12
CA MET A 352 -0.82 19.90 10.89
C MET A 352 0.01 21.08 10.37
N PRO A 353 -0.48 22.33 10.52
CA PRO A 353 -1.88 22.67 10.80
C PRO A 353 -2.82 22.13 9.70
N ARG A 354 -4.09 21.86 10.03
CA ARG A 354 -5.07 21.31 9.07
C ARG A 354 -5.26 22.19 7.83
N THR A 355 -4.98 23.49 7.92
CA THR A 355 -4.95 24.41 6.77
C THR A 355 -3.90 24.06 5.71
N ASN A 356 -2.95 23.16 6.00
CA ASN A 356 -2.01 22.62 5.02
C ASN A 356 -2.56 21.44 4.21
N ASP A 357 -3.71 20.89 4.60
CA ASP A 357 -4.38 19.79 3.90
C ASP A 357 -5.89 20.11 3.83
N PRO A 358 -6.27 21.05 2.93
CA PRO A 358 -7.64 21.52 2.83
C PRO A 358 -8.61 20.41 2.42
N GLU A 359 -9.91 20.64 2.58
CA GLU A 359 -10.94 19.67 2.19
C GLU A 359 -10.91 19.41 0.68
N TRP A 360 -11.42 18.25 0.25
CA TRP A 360 -11.35 17.79 -1.15
C TRP A 360 -11.74 18.86 -2.18
N HIS A 361 -12.86 19.56 -1.93
CA HIS A 361 -13.41 20.60 -2.84
C HIS A 361 -12.62 21.90 -2.84
N GLU A 362 -11.74 22.12 -1.87
CA GLU A 362 -10.86 23.28 -1.76
C GLU A 362 -9.49 23.02 -2.37
N LYS A 363 -9.18 21.77 -2.74
CA LYS A 363 -7.95 21.40 -3.45
C LYS A 363 -8.03 21.89 -4.89
N ILE A 364 -7.07 22.72 -5.29
CA ILE A 364 -7.10 23.48 -6.54
C ILE A 364 -6.39 22.79 -7.71
N ASP A 365 -5.55 21.79 -7.45
CA ASP A 365 -4.79 21.10 -8.50
C ASP A 365 -5.31 19.67 -8.69
N GLU A 366 -5.77 19.39 -9.91
CA GLU A 366 -6.35 18.09 -10.29
C GLU A 366 -5.36 17.22 -11.06
N ARG A 367 -4.07 17.58 -11.06
CA ARG A 367 -3.00 16.72 -11.59
C ARG A 367 -2.54 15.74 -10.52
N LEU A 368 -2.04 14.60 -10.96
CA LEU A 368 -1.33 13.66 -10.12
C LEU A 368 0.06 14.19 -9.78
N VAL A 369 0.34 14.39 -8.49
CA VAL A 369 1.62 14.96 -8.05
C VAL A 369 2.57 13.94 -7.44
N TRP A 370 3.85 14.13 -7.75
CA TRP A 370 4.95 13.51 -7.00
C TRP A 370 6.17 14.43 -6.92
N ARG A 371 6.74 14.51 -5.71
CA ARG A 371 8.05 15.10 -5.41
C ARG A 371 8.81 14.17 -4.49
N GLY A 372 9.92 13.64 -4.97
CA GLY A 372 10.81 12.79 -4.17
C GLY A 372 12.23 12.85 -4.68
N SER A 373 13.15 12.38 -3.85
CA SER A 373 14.56 12.28 -4.23
C SER A 373 14.80 11.11 -5.18
N ALA A 374 15.98 11.06 -5.78
CA ALA A 374 16.43 9.97 -6.62
C ALA A 374 16.82 8.70 -5.83
N THR A 375 16.25 8.45 -4.65
CA THR A 375 16.41 7.12 -4.01
C THR A 375 15.80 6.02 -4.87
N GLY A 376 16.33 4.80 -4.78
CA GLY A 376 15.93 3.71 -5.66
C GLY A 376 16.51 3.80 -7.07
N THR A 377 17.43 4.72 -7.36
CA THR A 377 18.03 4.84 -8.70
C THR A 377 19.43 4.24 -8.81
N GLY A 378 19.92 3.56 -7.76
CA GLY A 378 21.24 2.90 -7.77
C GLY A 378 22.43 3.85 -7.75
N LEU A 379 22.20 5.16 -7.58
CA LEU A 379 23.22 6.22 -7.45
C LEU A 379 24.24 6.00 -6.32
N MET A 380 24.05 4.98 -5.48
CA MET A 380 24.96 4.60 -4.39
C MET A 380 25.88 3.41 -4.76
N VAL A 381 25.83 2.90 -6.00
CA VAL A 381 26.67 1.76 -6.44
C VAL A 381 27.77 2.24 -7.38
N PRO A 382 29.06 2.30 -6.94
CA PRO A 382 30.16 2.96 -7.65
C PRO A 382 30.44 2.48 -9.09
N ALA A 383 30.09 1.24 -9.43
CA ALA A 383 30.45 0.58 -10.69
C ALA A 383 29.30 0.44 -11.71
N SER A 384 28.18 1.15 -11.54
CA SER A 384 27.00 0.88 -12.36
C SER A 384 27.15 1.37 -13.83
N PRO A 385 26.89 0.51 -14.82
CA PRO A 385 26.67 0.93 -16.21
C PRO A 385 25.47 1.88 -16.35
N SER A 386 25.53 2.74 -17.36
CA SER A 386 24.51 3.77 -17.65
C SER A 386 23.14 3.22 -18.03
N ILE A 387 23.06 1.97 -18.51
CA ILE A 387 21.83 1.34 -19.02
C ILE A 387 20.88 0.98 -17.88
N LYS A 388 21.41 0.41 -16.78
CA LYS A 388 20.62 0.03 -15.60
C LYS A 388 19.90 1.21 -14.95
N PHE A 389 20.50 2.40 -15.00
CA PHE A 389 19.89 3.64 -14.49
C PHE A 389 18.58 4.02 -15.16
N ARG A 390 18.51 3.93 -16.50
CA ARG A 390 17.27 4.26 -17.22
C ARG A 390 16.13 3.29 -16.91
N LYS A 391 16.44 2.09 -16.43
CA LYS A 391 15.46 1.06 -16.07
C LYS A 391 14.98 1.15 -14.62
N ALA A 392 15.58 2.00 -13.78
CA ALA A 392 15.14 2.17 -12.40
C ALA A 392 13.71 2.74 -12.34
N HIS A 393 12.86 2.15 -11.50
CA HIS A 393 11.43 2.52 -11.39
C HIS A 393 11.18 4.02 -11.24
N ARG A 394 11.93 4.77 -10.41
CA ARG A 394 11.73 6.24 -10.29
C ARG A 394 12.20 7.02 -11.52
N VAL A 395 13.24 6.56 -12.20
CA VAL A 395 13.70 7.18 -13.45
C VAL A 395 12.66 6.96 -14.53
N ARG A 396 12.20 5.72 -14.71
CA ARG A 396 11.10 5.36 -15.61
C ARG A 396 9.84 6.16 -15.32
N PHE A 397 9.48 6.32 -14.05
CA PHE A 397 8.30 7.06 -13.62
C PHE A 397 8.38 8.54 -13.98
N VAL A 398 9.51 9.20 -13.70
CA VAL A 398 9.72 10.60 -14.09
C VAL A 398 9.75 10.74 -15.62
N GLN A 399 10.37 9.80 -16.34
CA GLN A 399 10.35 9.80 -17.81
C GLN A 399 8.94 9.60 -18.36
N PHE A 400 8.21 8.62 -17.86
CA PHE A 400 6.82 8.32 -18.25
C PHE A 400 5.93 9.55 -18.13
N ALA A 401 6.07 10.31 -17.05
CA ALA A 401 5.25 11.49 -16.80
C ALA A 401 5.70 12.76 -17.57
N ASN A 402 6.87 12.74 -18.20
CA ASN A 402 7.43 13.89 -18.92
C ASN A 402 7.70 13.60 -20.41
N ASP A 403 7.46 12.36 -20.87
CA ASP A 403 7.54 11.98 -22.27
C ASP A 403 6.31 12.46 -23.02
N VAL A 404 6.54 13.39 -23.96
CA VAL A 404 5.50 14.01 -24.79
C VAL A 404 5.45 13.42 -26.20
N GLU A 405 6.35 12.50 -26.54
CA GLU A 405 6.48 11.96 -27.88
C GLU A 405 5.55 10.77 -28.12
N GLY A 406 4.90 10.77 -29.30
CA GLY A 406 4.06 9.68 -29.76
C GLY A 406 2.65 9.64 -29.15
N LEU A 407 2.11 8.42 -29.11
CA LEU A 407 0.75 8.13 -28.65
C LEU A 407 0.79 7.31 -27.36
N VAL A 408 -0.27 7.43 -26.57
CA VAL A 408 -0.59 6.54 -25.45
C VAL A 408 -2.01 6.04 -25.67
N SER A 409 -2.20 4.73 -25.52
CA SER A 409 -3.53 4.13 -25.52
C SER A 409 -4.15 4.28 -24.14
N ILE A 410 -5.36 4.80 -24.08
CA ILE A 410 -6.10 5.01 -22.82
C ILE A 410 -7.48 4.36 -22.90
N LEU A 411 -7.93 3.81 -21.78
CA LEU A 411 -9.32 3.40 -21.61
C LEU A 411 -10.15 4.64 -21.23
N PRO A 412 -11.12 5.06 -22.07
CA PRO A 412 -11.90 6.24 -21.77
C PRO A 412 -12.78 6.04 -20.53
N PRO A 413 -12.94 7.07 -19.68
CA PRO A 413 -13.91 7.02 -18.60
C PRO A 413 -15.33 6.99 -19.17
N VAL A 414 -16.25 6.38 -18.43
CA VAL A 414 -17.68 6.33 -18.75
C VAL A 414 -18.48 7.13 -17.73
N ASN A 415 -19.72 7.50 -18.03
CA ASN A 415 -20.48 8.34 -17.10
C ASN A 415 -21.07 7.52 -15.93
N THR A 416 -21.49 6.30 -16.22
CA THR A 416 -22.20 5.44 -15.26
C THR A 416 -21.73 4.00 -15.37
N LYS A 417 -22.02 3.21 -14.33
CA LYS A 417 -21.77 1.76 -14.34
C LYS A 417 -22.58 1.01 -15.42
N ALA A 418 -23.66 1.62 -15.91
CA ALA A 418 -24.51 1.07 -16.97
C ALA A 418 -24.02 1.41 -18.39
N ASP A 419 -22.86 2.03 -18.53
CA ASP A 419 -22.26 2.31 -19.83
C ASP A 419 -21.24 1.22 -20.20
N ARG A 420 -21.24 0.81 -21.47
CA ARG A 420 -20.18 -0.06 -22.01
C ARG A 420 -18.86 0.70 -22.04
N VAL A 421 -17.80 0.07 -21.57
CA VAL A 421 -16.46 0.67 -21.54
C VAL A 421 -15.81 0.75 -22.92
N GLY A 422 -16.10 -0.20 -23.81
CA GLY A 422 -15.60 -0.20 -25.18
C GLY A 422 -14.10 -0.48 -25.28
N TYR A 423 -13.46 0.04 -26.32
CA TYR A 423 -12.04 -0.22 -26.60
C TYR A 423 -11.14 0.96 -26.20
N PRO A 424 -9.86 0.71 -25.88
CA PRO A 424 -8.88 1.77 -25.72
C PRO A 424 -8.78 2.66 -26.95
N MET A 425 -8.46 3.93 -26.74
CA MET A 425 -8.22 4.90 -27.79
C MET A 425 -6.84 5.55 -27.65
N ASP A 426 -6.22 5.82 -28.80
CA ASP A 426 -4.90 6.45 -28.81
C ASP A 426 -5.01 7.97 -28.74
N VAL A 427 -4.26 8.56 -27.80
CA VAL A 427 -4.16 10.01 -27.63
C VAL A 427 -2.71 10.46 -27.65
N ARG A 428 -2.48 11.69 -28.12
CA ARG A 428 -1.14 12.28 -28.14
C ARG A 428 -0.67 12.56 -26.72
N LYS A 429 0.48 12.00 -26.32
CA LYS A 429 1.07 12.23 -24.99
C LYS A 429 1.26 13.72 -24.70
N ALA A 430 1.75 14.48 -25.69
CA ALA A 430 1.90 15.94 -25.60
C ALA A 430 0.63 16.72 -25.20
N ARG A 431 -0.56 16.16 -25.42
CA ARG A 431 -1.84 16.78 -25.03
C ARG A 431 -2.35 16.29 -23.69
N LEU A 432 -1.99 15.06 -23.31
CA LEU A 432 -2.53 14.38 -22.13
C LEU A 432 -1.64 14.58 -20.91
N THR A 433 -0.41 14.05 -20.97
CA THR A 433 0.44 13.87 -19.78
C THR A 433 0.71 15.18 -19.04
N PRO A 434 1.12 16.29 -19.70
CA PRO A 434 1.35 17.56 -19.01
C PRO A 434 0.09 18.16 -18.37
N ALA A 435 -1.10 17.80 -18.86
CA ALA A 435 -2.37 18.31 -18.36
C ALA A 435 -2.89 17.54 -17.13
N ILE A 436 -2.41 16.31 -16.91
CA ILE A 436 -2.91 15.43 -15.84
C ILE A 436 -1.83 15.02 -14.84
N MET A 437 -0.55 15.27 -15.10
CA MET A 437 0.56 14.88 -14.21
C MET A 437 1.48 16.06 -13.91
N ASP A 438 1.95 16.09 -12.66
CA ASP A 438 2.97 17.01 -12.17
C ASP A 438 4.02 16.21 -11.38
N ILE A 439 4.95 15.58 -12.10
CA ILE A 439 5.88 14.60 -11.54
C ILE A 439 7.31 15.01 -11.89
N ALA A 440 8.13 15.17 -10.85
CA ALA A 440 9.53 15.52 -11.00
C ALA A 440 10.32 15.13 -9.75
N PHE A 441 11.63 14.94 -9.92
CA PHE A 441 12.54 14.84 -8.77
C PHE A 441 12.57 16.17 -8.01
N ALA A 442 12.60 16.06 -6.69
CA ALA A 442 12.64 17.20 -5.79
C ALA A 442 14.09 17.70 -5.61
N GLY A 443 14.27 19.02 -5.68
CA GLY A 443 15.56 19.67 -5.54
C GLY A 443 16.32 19.78 -6.87
N THR A 444 17.64 19.92 -6.76
CA THR A 444 18.55 20.00 -7.91
C THR A 444 19.21 18.65 -8.18
N ILE A 445 19.85 18.52 -9.34
CA ILE A 445 20.72 17.38 -9.65
C ILE A 445 21.79 17.22 -8.56
N ASP A 446 22.46 18.31 -8.17
CA ASP A 446 23.50 18.28 -7.13
C ASP A 446 22.99 17.78 -5.78
N SER A 447 21.77 18.17 -5.38
CA SER A 447 21.16 17.67 -4.14
C SER A 447 20.80 16.18 -4.18
N ASN A 448 20.65 15.62 -5.38
CA ASN A 448 20.31 14.22 -5.59
C ASN A 448 21.53 13.37 -6.02
N CYS A 449 22.69 14.00 -6.25
CA CYS A 449 23.88 13.33 -6.74
C CYS A 449 25.06 13.59 -5.81
N ASN A 450 25.67 12.52 -5.29
CA ASN A 450 26.87 12.66 -4.45
C ASN A 450 28.07 13.09 -5.33
N PRO A 451 28.69 14.27 -5.08
CA PRO A 451 29.78 14.79 -5.90
C PRO A 451 31.04 13.92 -5.88
N GLN A 452 31.28 13.21 -4.77
CA GLN A 452 32.44 12.32 -4.61
C GLN A 452 32.28 10.97 -5.33
N MET A 453 31.05 10.57 -5.69
CA MET A 453 30.80 9.21 -6.16
C MET A 453 30.45 9.04 -7.64
N GLN A 454 29.98 10.04 -8.41
CA GLN A 454 29.50 9.69 -9.78
C GLN A 454 29.26 10.82 -10.81
N SER A 455 30.31 11.47 -11.34
CA SER A 455 30.17 12.51 -12.38
C SER A 455 29.48 12.04 -13.68
N LYS A 456 29.56 10.75 -14.04
CA LYS A 456 28.93 10.20 -15.26
C LYS A 456 27.43 9.93 -15.07
N LEU A 457 27.01 9.51 -13.87
CA LEU A 457 25.60 9.21 -13.60
C LEU A 457 24.79 10.49 -13.35
N CYS A 458 25.38 11.50 -12.69
CA CYS A 458 24.75 12.83 -12.58
C CYS A 458 24.46 13.44 -13.96
N LYS A 459 25.32 13.21 -14.97
CA LYS A 459 25.07 13.66 -16.35
C LYS A 459 23.84 13.02 -16.98
N LEU A 460 23.51 11.77 -16.61
CA LEU A 460 22.29 11.10 -17.11
C LEU A 460 21.02 11.66 -16.47
N MET A 461 21.12 12.23 -15.26
CA MET A 461 20.01 12.92 -14.62
C MET A 461 19.68 14.26 -15.30
N ALA A 462 20.60 14.87 -16.04
CA ALA A 462 20.37 16.16 -16.70
C ALA A 462 19.20 16.16 -17.70
N GLY A 463 18.82 14.99 -18.24
CA GLY A 463 17.66 14.84 -19.13
C GLY A 463 16.34 14.52 -18.42
N LEU A 464 16.31 14.52 -17.07
CA LEU A 464 15.12 14.21 -16.28
C LEU A 464 14.52 15.49 -15.69
N ALA A 465 13.23 15.46 -15.37
CA ALA A 465 12.56 16.59 -14.75
C ALA A 465 12.96 16.74 -13.27
N PHE A 466 13.47 17.94 -12.93
CA PHE A 466 13.76 18.39 -11.57
C PHE A 466 13.00 19.68 -11.27
N THR A 467 12.54 19.83 -10.04
CA THR A 467 11.87 21.05 -9.58
C THR A 467 12.00 21.21 -8.07
N LYS A 468 11.56 22.36 -7.53
CA LYS A 468 11.61 22.61 -6.09
C LYS A 468 10.86 21.53 -5.31
N SER A 469 11.41 21.19 -4.14
CA SER A 469 10.68 20.42 -3.13
C SER A 469 9.39 21.14 -2.77
N GLN A 470 8.36 20.36 -2.42
CA GLN A 470 7.09 20.88 -1.94
C GLN A 470 7.03 20.80 -0.41
N SER A 471 6.54 21.87 0.20
CA SER A 471 6.05 21.85 1.57
C SER A 471 4.77 21.00 1.68
N THR A 472 4.41 20.60 2.90
CA THR A 472 3.14 19.90 3.15
C THR A 472 1.94 20.70 2.66
N ARG A 473 1.97 22.04 2.80
CA ARG A 473 0.92 22.94 2.32
C ARG A 473 0.78 22.93 0.79
N GLU A 474 1.91 23.00 0.08
CA GLU A 474 1.90 22.96 -1.40
C GLU A 474 1.41 21.61 -1.90
N ALA A 475 1.88 20.51 -1.31
CA ALA A 475 1.44 19.16 -1.67
C ALA A 475 -0.04 18.92 -1.32
N GLY A 476 -0.55 19.51 -0.24
CA GLY A 476 -1.95 19.38 0.19
C GLY A 476 -2.97 20.01 -0.77
N ASN A 477 -2.55 20.86 -1.72
CA ASN A 477 -3.44 21.45 -2.71
C ASN A 477 -3.82 20.51 -3.86
N TYR A 478 -3.21 19.32 -3.96
CA TYR A 478 -3.46 18.37 -5.05
C TYR A 478 -4.48 17.32 -4.65
N LYS A 479 -5.50 17.08 -5.49
CA LYS A 479 -6.48 16.01 -5.28
C LYS A 479 -5.86 14.60 -5.37
N TYR A 480 -4.88 14.42 -6.24
CA TYR A 480 -4.29 13.12 -6.56
C TYR A 480 -2.81 13.08 -6.23
N VAL A 481 -2.38 12.08 -5.46
CA VAL A 481 -0.97 11.90 -5.07
C VAL A 481 -0.54 10.46 -5.33
N ILE A 482 0.74 10.22 -5.64
CA ILE A 482 1.27 8.87 -5.83
C ILE A 482 2.39 8.51 -4.86
N ASP A 483 2.27 7.32 -4.29
CA ASP A 483 3.29 6.63 -3.53
C ASP A 483 4.05 5.65 -4.44
N ILE A 484 5.37 5.71 -4.37
CA ILE A 484 6.28 4.87 -5.14
C ILE A 484 7.49 4.54 -4.28
N ASP A 485 7.92 3.29 -4.38
CA ASP A 485 9.09 2.73 -3.69
C ASP A 485 10.35 3.58 -3.84
N GLY A 486 11.30 3.38 -2.92
CA GLY A 486 12.62 4.01 -2.92
C GLY A 486 13.71 2.97 -3.18
N ASN A 487 14.73 2.91 -2.31
CA ASN A 487 15.67 1.79 -2.35
C ASN A 487 14.97 0.47 -2.00
N GLY A 488 14.06 0.52 -1.02
CA GLY A 488 13.07 -0.50 -0.72
C GLY A 488 11.67 0.11 -0.73
N TRP A 489 10.93 -0.08 0.36
CA TRP A 489 9.60 0.50 0.58
C TRP A 489 9.59 2.06 0.65
N SER A 490 8.40 2.65 0.65
CA SER A 490 8.20 4.11 0.76
C SER A 490 7.69 4.55 2.14
N GLY A 491 8.51 5.31 2.87
CA GLY A 491 8.14 5.99 4.11
C GLY A 491 6.99 7.00 4.01
N ARG A 492 6.64 7.43 2.80
CA ARG A 492 5.66 8.52 2.62
C ARG A 492 4.22 8.02 2.71
N PHE A 493 3.98 6.72 2.54
CA PHE A 493 2.62 6.20 2.36
C PHE A 493 1.69 6.56 3.53
N LYS A 494 2.13 6.40 4.78
CA LYS A 494 1.36 6.81 5.97
C LYS A 494 0.93 8.28 5.89
N ARG A 495 1.85 9.20 5.62
CA ARG A 495 1.53 10.64 5.54
C ARG A 495 0.59 10.95 4.38
N LEU A 496 0.80 10.32 3.21
CA LEU A 496 -0.06 10.52 2.03
C LEU A 496 -1.47 9.99 2.28
N LEU A 497 -1.60 8.79 2.85
CA LEU A 497 -2.87 8.18 3.20
C LEU A 497 -3.61 8.98 4.28
N THR A 498 -2.87 9.68 5.14
CA THR A 498 -3.45 10.59 6.15
C THR A 498 -3.91 11.92 5.53
N SER A 499 -3.63 12.23 4.26
CA SER A 499 -4.13 13.47 3.65
C SER A 499 -5.59 13.38 3.20
N ASN A 500 -6.17 14.50 2.80
CA ASN A 500 -7.47 14.55 2.11
C ASN A 500 -7.34 14.26 0.59
N SER A 501 -6.22 13.71 0.11
CA SER A 501 -5.96 13.41 -1.31
C SER A 501 -6.12 11.92 -1.60
N LEU A 502 -6.53 11.58 -2.83
CA LEU A 502 -6.60 10.20 -3.29
C LEU A 502 -5.19 9.68 -3.59
N VAL A 503 -4.79 8.61 -2.92
CA VAL A 503 -3.46 8.02 -3.04
C VAL A 503 -3.46 6.89 -4.06
N PHE A 504 -2.63 7.02 -5.09
CA PHE A 504 -2.20 5.94 -5.97
C PHE A 504 -0.96 5.29 -5.38
N LYS A 505 -0.82 3.96 -5.42
CA LYS A 505 0.35 3.25 -4.88
C LYS A 505 0.88 2.23 -5.88
N THR A 506 2.14 2.37 -6.25
CA THR A 506 2.94 1.37 -6.96
C THR A 506 4.04 0.86 -6.04
N THR A 507 4.03 -0.43 -5.74
CA THR A 507 5.05 -1.04 -4.87
C THR A 507 5.34 -2.48 -5.24
N LEU A 508 6.53 -2.95 -4.88
CA LEU A 508 6.95 -4.35 -4.89
C LEU A 508 6.85 -5.01 -3.50
N TYR A 509 6.61 -4.21 -2.46
CA TYR A 509 6.77 -4.66 -1.07
C TYR A 509 5.41 -4.78 -0.38
N PRO A 510 4.97 -6.01 -0.06
CA PRO A 510 4.01 -6.20 1.00
C PRO A 510 4.63 -5.68 2.31
N GLU A 511 3.91 -4.77 2.97
CA GLU A 511 4.30 -4.16 4.23
C GLU A 511 3.44 -4.71 5.39
N TRP A 512 3.85 -4.44 6.64
CA TRP A 512 3.23 -5.00 7.86
C TRP A 512 1.72 -4.71 8.03
N TYR A 513 1.19 -3.71 7.33
CA TYR A 513 -0.22 -3.32 7.40
C TYR A 513 -1.07 -3.91 6.26
N SER A 514 -0.46 -4.65 5.32
CA SER A 514 -1.08 -5.03 4.04
C SER A 514 -2.34 -5.91 4.18
N ASP A 515 -2.49 -6.67 5.26
CA ASP A 515 -3.70 -7.47 5.50
C ASP A 515 -4.89 -6.65 5.99
N ARG A 516 -4.63 -5.48 6.59
CA ARG A 516 -5.66 -4.65 7.21
C ARG A 516 -6.12 -3.50 6.32
N ILE A 517 -5.29 -3.07 5.37
CA ILE A 517 -5.67 -2.10 4.35
C ILE A 517 -6.19 -2.80 3.09
N VAL A 518 -7.21 -2.24 2.45
CA VAL A 518 -7.84 -2.81 1.25
C VAL A 518 -7.66 -1.87 0.05
N PRO A 519 -6.99 -2.29 -1.05
CA PRO A 519 -6.95 -1.54 -2.31
C PRO A 519 -8.36 -1.29 -2.85
N TRP A 520 -8.58 -0.21 -3.59
CA TRP A 520 -9.88 0.29 -4.08
C TRP A 520 -10.87 0.78 -3.02
N VAL A 521 -10.64 0.48 -1.73
CA VAL A 521 -11.37 1.09 -0.61
C VAL A 521 -10.59 2.24 0.01
N HIS A 522 -9.27 2.07 0.18
CA HIS A 522 -8.43 3.02 0.92
C HIS A 522 -7.39 3.73 0.05
N TYR A 523 -7.03 3.14 -1.10
CA TYR A 523 -6.06 3.69 -2.05
C TYR A 523 -6.20 2.97 -3.40
N ILE A 524 -5.64 3.53 -4.46
CA ILE A 524 -5.66 2.96 -5.81
C ILE A 524 -4.35 2.19 -6.07
N PRO A 525 -4.37 0.86 -6.24
CA PRO A 525 -3.18 0.11 -6.63
C PRO A 525 -2.84 0.39 -8.11
N VAL A 526 -1.54 0.51 -8.42
CA VAL A 526 -1.02 0.78 -9.76
C VAL A 526 0.08 -0.23 -10.08
N GLN A 527 0.06 -0.78 -11.29
CA GLN A 527 1.08 -1.73 -11.76
C GLN A 527 2.47 -1.10 -11.76
N LEU A 528 3.49 -1.92 -11.47
CA LEU A 528 4.88 -1.48 -11.39
C LEU A 528 5.40 -0.88 -12.72
N ASP A 529 4.83 -1.32 -13.84
CA ASP A 529 5.16 -0.80 -15.17
C ASP A 529 4.39 0.47 -15.54
N LEU A 530 3.50 0.94 -14.66
CA LEU A 530 2.64 2.13 -14.75
C LEU A 530 1.57 2.07 -15.83
N SER A 531 1.25 0.88 -16.34
CA SER A 531 0.41 0.77 -17.53
C SER A 531 -1.07 1.02 -17.32
N ASP A 532 -1.55 0.90 -16.09
CA ASP A 532 -2.90 1.26 -15.68
C ASP A 532 -2.99 2.68 -15.11
N LEU A 533 -1.88 3.42 -15.02
CA LEU A 533 -1.86 4.73 -14.35
C LEU A 533 -2.69 5.79 -15.09
N HIS A 534 -2.62 5.83 -16.42
CA HIS A 534 -3.44 6.77 -17.20
C HIS A 534 -4.93 6.44 -17.06
N ASP A 535 -5.29 5.18 -17.26
CA ASP A 535 -6.68 4.71 -17.22
C ASP A 535 -7.32 4.95 -15.85
N THR A 536 -6.62 4.58 -14.78
CA THR A 536 -7.09 4.79 -13.41
C THR A 536 -7.21 6.27 -13.05
N LEU A 537 -6.23 7.10 -13.42
CA LEU A 537 -6.30 8.54 -13.15
C LEU A 537 -7.44 9.21 -13.93
N LEU A 538 -7.62 8.85 -15.20
CA LEU A 538 -8.67 9.42 -16.04
C LEU A 538 -10.08 8.99 -15.65
N PHE A 539 -10.24 7.79 -15.09
CA PHE A 539 -11.51 7.38 -14.47
C PHE A 539 -11.95 8.35 -13.37
N PHE A 540 -11.06 8.69 -12.44
CA PHE A 540 -11.42 9.60 -11.35
C PHE A 540 -11.48 11.06 -11.79
N ARG A 541 -10.49 11.51 -12.56
CA ARG A 541 -10.32 12.92 -12.96
C ARG A 541 -11.21 13.35 -14.13
N GLY A 542 -11.57 12.41 -15.01
CA GLY A 542 -12.21 12.70 -16.29
C GLY A 542 -11.27 13.33 -17.33
N ILE A 543 -11.82 13.53 -18.53
CA ILE A 543 -11.08 14.04 -19.71
C ILE A 543 -11.53 15.46 -20.09
N GLY A 544 -10.56 16.28 -20.49
CA GLY A 544 -10.81 17.61 -21.06
C GLY A 544 -11.14 18.68 -20.02
N LEU A 545 -11.54 19.86 -20.50
CA LEU A 545 -11.81 21.02 -19.65
C LEU A 545 -13.05 20.85 -18.76
N ASN A 546 -14.00 20.01 -19.17
CA ASN A 546 -15.25 19.76 -18.47
C ASN A 546 -15.22 18.47 -17.64
N ALA A 547 -14.04 17.85 -17.45
CA ALA A 547 -13.88 16.60 -16.70
C ALA A 547 -14.89 15.51 -17.12
N VAL A 548 -15.04 15.28 -18.43
CA VAL A 548 -16.03 14.33 -18.98
C VAL A 548 -15.75 12.93 -18.44
N GLY A 549 -16.79 12.26 -17.93
CA GLY A 549 -16.72 10.93 -17.33
C GLY A 549 -16.03 10.89 -15.96
N ALA A 550 -15.76 12.05 -15.32
CA ALA A 550 -15.09 12.05 -14.02
C ALA A 550 -15.93 11.42 -12.90
N HIS A 551 -15.27 10.62 -12.07
CA HIS A 551 -15.80 10.09 -10.82
C HIS A 551 -15.17 10.81 -9.61
N ASP A 552 -15.24 12.14 -9.58
CA ASP A 552 -14.61 12.98 -8.55
C ASP A 552 -15.15 12.71 -7.13
N GLU A 553 -16.45 12.44 -7.00
CA GLU A 553 -17.06 12.10 -5.72
C GLU A 553 -16.56 10.74 -5.21
N LEU A 554 -16.44 9.75 -6.09
CA LEU A 554 -15.90 8.44 -5.74
C LEU A 554 -14.41 8.53 -5.35
N ALA A 555 -13.66 9.41 -6.00
CA ALA A 555 -12.28 9.72 -5.62
C ALA A 555 -12.21 10.31 -4.20
N ARG A 556 -13.12 11.24 -3.87
CA ARG A 556 -13.26 11.82 -2.52
C ARG A 556 -13.60 10.77 -1.48
N GLU A 557 -14.52 9.85 -1.78
CA GLU A 557 -14.92 8.77 -0.87
C GLU A 557 -13.73 7.87 -0.52
N ILE A 558 -12.97 7.42 -1.52
CA ILE A 558 -11.79 6.57 -1.30
C ILE A 558 -10.69 7.33 -0.54
N ALA A 559 -10.45 8.61 -0.86
CA ALA A 559 -9.50 9.45 -0.13
C ALA A 559 -9.86 9.58 1.36
N ARG A 560 -11.15 9.85 1.65
CA ARG A 560 -11.67 9.93 3.02
C ARG A 560 -11.60 8.60 3.75
N ALA A 561 -11.93 7.49 3.08
CA ALA A 561 -11.81 6.15 3.65
C ALA A 561 -10.35 5.83 3.99
N GLY A 562 -9.41 6.13 3.10
CA GLY A 562 -7.96 6.02 3.34
C GLY A 562 -7.51 6.80 4.57
N ARG A 563 -7.89 8.07 4.67
CA ARG A 563 -7.59 8.92 5.84
C ARG A 563 -8.18 8.36 7.13
N ALA A 564 -9.46 7.98 7.10
CA ALA A 564 -10.14 7.42 8.27
C ALA A 564 -9.48 6.12 8.74
N TRP A 565 -9.09 5.25 7.81
CA TRP A 565 -8.36 4.02 8.13
C TRP A 565 -6.98 4.34 8.71
N SER A 566 -6.24 5.28 8.11
CA SER A 566 -4.93 5.72 8.62
C SER A 566 -5.01 6.21 10.08
N GLN A 567 -6.05 6.97 10.43
CA GLN A 567 -6.25 7.50 11.78
C GLN A 567 -6.77 6.46 12.79
N LYS A 568 -7.38 5.37 12.33
CA LYS A 568 -7.99 4.35 13.21
C LYS A 568 -7.17 3.06 13.34
N ALA A 569 -6.38 2.71 12.32
CA ALA A 569 -5.71 1.42 12.20
C ALA A 569 -4.20 1.51 11.92
N TRP A 570 -3.65 2.73 11.82
CA TRP A 570 -2.22 2.99 11.69
C TRP A 570 -1.73 4.02 12.70
N ARG A 571 -2.17 3.87 13.96
CA ARG A 571 -1.70 4.65 15.12
C ARG A 571 -0.46 4.00 15.73
N LYS A 572 0.13 4.66 16.75
CA LYS A 572 1.24 4.07 17.51
C LYS A 572 0.82 2.77 18.19
N GLU A 573 -0.40 2.77 18.72
CA GLU A 573 -1.07 1.63 19.32
C GLU A 573 -1.11 0.46 18.32
N ASP A 574 -1.57 0.67 17.09
CA ASP A 574 -1.67 -0.42 16.11
C ASP A 574 -0.29 -1.00 15.73
N MET A 575 0.77 -0.18 15.80
CA MET A 575 2.16 -0.62 15.63
C MET A 575 2.69 -1.39 16.84
N ILE A 576 2.38 -0.95 18.06
CA ILE A 576 2.68 -1.66 19.32
C ILE A 576 2.01 -3.02 19.31
N SER A 577 0.72 -3.08 18.94
CA SER A 577 -0.03 -4.34 18.83
C SER A 577 0.64 -5.34 17.90
N TYR A 578 1.10 -4.87 16.73
CA TYR A 578 1.78 -5.72 15.76
C TYR A 578 3.13 -6.20 16.26
N TRP A 579 3.92 -5.31 16.87
CA TRP A 579 5.19 -5.72 17.49
C TRP A 579 4.99 -6.70 18.63
N PHE A 580 4.01 -6.46 19.50
CA PHE A 580 3.67 -7.35 20.59
C PHE A 580 3.38 -8.75 20.03
N ARG A 581 2.48 -8.83 19.05
CA ARG A 581 2.15 -10.09 18.42
C ARG A 581 3.36 -10.75 17.75
N LEU A 582 4.13 -9.98 17.00
CA LEU A 582 5.33 -10.48 16.30
C LEU A 582 6.36 -11.06 17.27
N ILE A 583 6.61 -10.41 18.41
CA ILE A 583 7.57 -10.87 19.41
C ILE A 583 7.08 -12.16 20.09
N LEU A 584 5.80 -12.26 20.44
CA LEU A 584 5.24 -13.49 21.01
C LEU A 584 5.37 -14.68 20.05
N GLU A 585 5.04 -14.49 18.77
CA GLU A 585 5.16 -15.54 17.75
C GLU A 585 6.63 -15.88 17.47
N TYR A 586 7.50 -14.88 17.33
CA TYR A 586 8.93 -15.07 17.06
C TYR A 586 9.62 -15.81 18.20
N THR A 587 9.40 -15.41 19.45
CA THR A 587 10.01 -16.07 20.61
C THR A 587 9.58 -17.52 20.74
N ARG A 588 8.30 -17.81 20.42
CA ARG A 588 7.80 -19.19 20.35
C ARG A 588 8.49 -19.98 19.24
N VAL A 589 8.61 -19.45 18.02
CA VAL A 589 9.31 -20.11 16.90
C VAL A 589 10.76 -20.45 17.25
N MET A 590 11.44 -19.54 17.95
CA MET A 590 12.84 -19.69 18.35
C MET A 590 13.05 -20.59 19.58
N SER A 591 11.98 -20.97 20.29
CA SER A 591 12.05 -21.78 21.51
C SER A 591 12.31 -23.26 21.20
N GLU A 592 13.13 -23.93 22.00
CA GLU A 592 13.24 -25.39 22.01
C GLU A 592 11.97 -26.05 22.59
N ASP A 593 11.28 -25.37 23.51
CA ASP A 593 9.96 -25.76 24.04
C ASP A 593 8.86 -24.91 23.38
N ARG A 594 8.49 -25.24 22.14
CA ARG A 594 7.40 -24.58 21.39
C ARG A 594 6.02 -24.86 21.97
N GLU A 595 5.82 -26.06 22.52
CA GLU A 595 4.53 -26.46 23.11
C GLU A 595 4.25 -25.71 24.41
N GLY A 596 5.24 -25.59 25.32
CA GLY A 596 5.13 -24.77 26.52
C GLY A 596 5.00 -23.27 26.24
N MET A 597 5.41 -22.83 25.05
CA MET A 597 5.22 -21.46 24.55
C MET A 597 3.88 -21.27 23.80
N SER A 598 2.95 -22.22 23.90
CA SER A 598 1.59 -22.12 23.33
C SER A 598 0.57 -21.76 24.40
N TYR A 599 -0.42 -20.93 24.06
CA TYR A 599 -1.53 -20.59 24.94
C TYR A 599 -2.49 -21.77 25.11
N LYS A 600 -2.73 -22.19 26.35
CA LYS A 600 -3.60 -23.35 26.68
C LYS A 600 -4.89 -22.97 27.41
N GLY A 601 -5.17 -21.69 27.62
CA GLY A 601 -6.35 -21.19 28.34
C GLY A 601 -6.04 -20.61 29.71
N ASP A 602 -4.94 -21.07 30.32
CA ASP A 602 -4.45 -20.58 31.61
C ASP A 602 -3.55 -19.37 31.35
N GLY A 603 -3.82 -18.25 32.04
CA GLY A 603 -3.18 -16.95 31.76
C GLY A 603 -1.66 -16.95 31.90
N TRP A 604 -1.02 -15.90 31.36
CA TRP A 604 0.43 -15.73 31.48
C TRP A 604 0.85 -15.33 32.90
N GLU A 605 1.35 -16.29 33.71
CA GLU A 605 2.11 -15.97 34.92
C GLU A 605 3.55 -15.59 34.56
N LEU A 606 3.94 -14.34 34.84
CA LEU A 606 5.32 -13.87 34.70
C LEU A 606 6.18 -14.54 35.78
N VAL A 607 7.22 -15.26 35.38
CA VAL A 607 8.34 -15.66 36.26
C VAL A 607 9.37 -14.56 36.31
#